data_AF-A0A553KVJ2-F1
#
_entry.id   AF-A0A553KVJ2-F1
#
_cell.length_a   1.000
_cell.length_b   1.000
_cell.length_c   1.000
_cell.angle_alpha   90.00
_cell.angle_beta   90.00
_cell.angle_gamma   90.00
#
_symmetry.space_group_name_H-M   'P 1'
#
loop_
_entity.id
_entity.type
_entity.pdbx_description
1 polymer ?
#
loop_
_entity_poly.entity_id
_entity_poly.type
_entity_poly.pdbx_seq_one_letter_code
_entity_poly.pdbx_strand_id
1 'polypeptide(L)'
;MSFKFRNFQKRIQFNYKPNLEGLLIEAFVGIVFSVMAYYCYKEEMIIIAVPFALLSLGGIVLVLYSLFTFALDFLSKRATSDVSNK
;
A
#
# COMPACT_ATOMS: atom_id res chain seq x y z
N MET A 1 -0.35 -34.90 -30.56
CA MET A 1 -0.42 -34.59 -29.12
C MET A 1 -0.32 -33.07 -28.97
N SER A 2 -1.44 -32.36 -28.81
CA SER A 2 -1.47 -30.89 -28.79
C SER A 2 -1.28 -30.41 -27.36
N PHE A 3 -0.13 -29.80 -27.07
CA PHE A 3 0.15 -29.14 -25.80
C PHE A 3 -0.71 -27.88 -25.69
N LYS A 4 -1.86 -27.99 -25.02
CA LYS A 4 -2.67 -26.85 -24.61
C LYS A 4 -1.92 -26.08 -23.52
N PHE A 5 -1.22 -25.02 -23.90
CA PHE A 5 -0.80 -23.97 -22.98
C PHE A 5 -2.05 -23.33 -22.37
N ARG A 6 -2.41 -23.79 -21.17
CA ARG A 6 -3.52 -23.27 -20.40
C ARG A 6 -3.09 -21.90 -19.87
N ASN A 7 -3.64 -20.84 -20.47
CA ASN A 7 -3.48 -19.45 -20.04
C ASN A 7 -3.63 -19.33 -18.51
N PHE A 8 -2.51 -19.21 -17.80
CA PHE A 8 -2.44 -18.78 -16.40
C PHE A 8 -2.50 -17.25 -16.28
N GLN A 9 -3.00 -16.55 -17.31
CA GLN A 9 -3.48 -15.18 -17.17
C GLN A 9 -4.83 -15.15 -16.45
N LYS A 10 -4.88 -15.65 -15.21
CA LYS A 10 -5.81 -15.04 -14.26
C LYS A 10 -5.29 -13.62 -14.10
N ARG A 11 -5.92 -12.67 -14.80
CA ARG A 11 -5.83 -11.26 -14.44
C ARG A 11 -6.23 -11.21 -12.97
N ILE A 12 -5.24 -11.18 -12.09
CA ILE A 12 -5.43 -10.78 -10.71
C ILE A 12 -5.92 -9.36 -10.87
N GLN A 13 -7.24 -9.19 -10.84
CA GLN A 13 -7.82 -7.87 -10.74
C GLN A 13 -7.36 -7.39 -9.38
N PHE A 14 -6.26 -6.63 -9.35
CA PHE A 14 -5.88 -5.79 -8.22
C PHE A 14 -6.96 -4.73 -8.13
N ASN A 15 -8.14 -5.14 -7.67
CA ASN A 15 -9.20 -4.25 -7.26
C ASN A 15 -8.76 -3.75 -5.89
N TYR A 16 -7.69 -2.93 -5.89
CA TYR A 16 -7.10 -2.33 -4.72
C TYR A 16 -8.07 -1.25 -4.26
N LYS A 17 -9.15 -1.68 -3.62
CA LYS A 17 -9.97 -0.79 -2.83
C LYS A 17 -9.14 -0.50 -1.58
N PRO A 18 -8.85 0.78 -1.26
CA PRO A 18 -8.21 1.14 0.00
C PRO A 18 -9.15 0.77 1.15
N ASN A 19 -9.11 -0.51 1.52
CA ASN A 19 -9.75 -1.02 2.71
C ASN A 19 -8.84 -0.69 3.89
N LEU A 20 -9.46 -0.45 5.05
CA LEU A 20 -8.78 -0.11 6.29
C LEU A 20 -7.70 -1.16 6.66
N GLU A 21 -7.95 -2.42 6.32
CA GLU A 21 -6.98 -3.53 6.44
C GLU A 21 -5.74 -3.34 5.56
N GLY A 22 -5.91 -2.93 4.30
CA GLY A 22 -4.80 -2.67 3.38
C GLY A 22 -3.91 -1.52 3.85
N LEU A 23 -4.53 -0.46 4.38
CA LEU A 23 -3.82 0.68 4.96
C LEU A 23 -2.98 0.28 6.17
N LEU A 24 -3.55 -0.53 7.07
CA LEU A 24 -2.83 -1.06 8.24
C LEU A 24 -1.64 -1.92 7.81
N ILE A 25 -1.83 -2.82 6.84
CA ILE A 25 -0.75 -3.68 6.33
C ILE A 25 0.37 -2.83 5.73
N GLU A 26 0.05 -1.85 4.88
CA GLU A 26 1.05 -0.96 4.28
C GLU A 26 1.81 -0.15 5.33
N ALA A 27 1.13 0.31 6.38
CA ALA A 27 1.77 1.03 7.49
C ALA A 27 2.74 0.13 8.27
N PHE A 28 2.34 -1.11 8.58
CA PHE A 28 3.23 -2.07 9.23
C PHE A 28 4.44 -2.43 8.37
N VAL A 29 4.23 -2.67 7.07
CA VAL A 29 5.30 -2.99 6.12
C VAL A 29 6.30 -1.83 6.01
N GLY A 30 5.81 -0.58 5.94
CA GLY A 30 6.67 0.61 5.94
C GLY A 30 7.54 0.72 7.20
N ILE A 31 6.95 0.49 8.38
CA ILE A 31 7.69 0.51 9.65
C ILE A 31 8.75 -0.58 9.69
N VAL A 32 8.40 -1.81 9.31
CA VAL A 32 9.35 -2.95 9.29
C VAL A 32 10.53 -2.67 8.38
N PHE A 33 10.29 -2.15 7.17
CA PHE A 33 11.37 -1.79 6.25
C PHE A 33 12.20 -0.61 6.77
N SER A 34 11.59 0.35 7.46
CA SER A 34 12.34 1.45 8.08
C SER A 34 13.27 0.95 9.19
N VAL A 35 12.79 0.04 10.03
CA VAL A 35 13.59 -0.55 11.12
C VAL A 35 14.72 -1.40 10.54
N MET A 36 14.43 -2.22 9.52
CA MET A 36 15.44 -3.03 8.83
C MET A 36 16.52 -2.16 8.17
N ALA A 37 16.12 -1.08 7.49
CA ALA A 37 17.07 -0.14 6.89
C ALA A 37 18.01 0.48 7.95
N TYR A 38 17.48 0.82 9.13
CA TYR A 38 18.27 1.36 10.23
C TYR A 38 19.29 0.36 10.79
N TYR A 39 18.88 -0.90 11.00
CA TYR A 39 19.80 -1.94 11.46
C TYR A 39 20.86 -2.30 10.41
N CYS A 40 20.47 -2.46 9.13
CA CYS A 40 21.42 -2.72 8.05
C CYS A 40 22.43 -1.58 7.86
N TYR A 41 22.02 -0.32 8.11
CA TYR A 41 22.94 0.81 8.07
C TYR A 41 23.98 0.75 9.20
N LYS A 42 23.59 0.30 10.41
CA LYS A 42 24.51 0.13 11.54
C LYS A 42 25.55 -0.96 11.32
N GLU A 43 25.18 -2.03 10.62
CA GLU A 43 26.08 -3.14 10.27
C GLU A 43 26.95 -2.83 9.03
N GLU A 44 27.03 -1.56 8.61
CA GLU A 44 27.76 -1.10 7.41
C GLU A 44 27.30 -1.75 6.09
N MET A 45 26.13 -2.40 6.07
CA MET A 45 25.56 -3.07 4.90
C MET A 45 24.79 -2.09 4.00
N ILE A 46 25.48 -1.05 3.50
CA ILE A 46 24.87 0.06 2.75
C ILE A 46 24.10 -0.42 1.51
N ILE A 47 24.63 -1.43 0.81
CA ILE A 47 24.02 -2.00 -0.41
C ILE A 47 22.61 -2.53 -0.13
N ILE A 48 22.37 -3.00 1.09
CA ILE A 48 21.07 -3.55 1.53
C ILE A 48 20.23 -2.47 2.19
N ALA A 49 20.85 -1.58 2.97
CA ALA A 49 20.14 -0.51 3.67
C ALA A 49 19.43 0.46 2.71
N VAL A 50 20.06 0.83 1.59
CA VAL A 50 19.50 1.77 0.59
C VAL A 50 18.20 1.28 -0.04
N PRO A 51 18.09 0.05 -0.61
CA PRO A 51 16.83 -0.43 -1.17
C PRO A 51 15.75 -0.58 -0.11
N PHE A 52 16.08 -0.99 1.13
CA PHE A 52 15.09 -1.02 2.21
C PHE A 52 14.58 0.37 2.59
N ALA A 53 15.46 1.39 2.60
CA ALA A 53 15.05 2.77 2.84
C ALA A 53 14.11 3.28 1.73
N LEU A 54 14.40 2.96 0.46
CA LEU A 54 13.53 3.30 -0.67
C LEU A 54 12.16 2.62 -0.58
N LEU A 55 12.13 1.33 -0.22
CA LEU A 55 10.88 0.58 -0.02
C LEU A 55 10.06 1.13 1.14
N SER A 56 10.72 1.51 2.24
CA SER A 56 10.08 2.17 3.38
C SER A 56 9.42 3.49 2.97
N LEU A 57 10.14 4.34 2.22
CA LEU A 57 9.59 5.59 1.69
C LEU A 57 8.37 5.33 0.78
N GLY A 58 8.46 4.33 -0.09
CA GLY A 58 7.34 3.92 -0.94
C GLY A 58 6.11 3.50 -0.13
N GLY A 59 6.31 2.72 0.94
CA GLY A 59 5.25 2.34 1.88
C GLY A 59 4.59 3.54 2.56
N ILE A 60 5.38 4.52 3.03
CA ILE A 60 4.85 5.73 3.67
C ILE A 60 4.02 6.56 2.69
N VAL A 61 4.47 6.71 1.44
CA VAL A 61 3.72 7.45 0.40
C VAL A 61 2.40 6.76 0.08
N LEU A 62 2.37 5.43 -0.01
CA LEU A 62 1.15 4.66 -0.23
C LEU A 62 0.16 4.83 0.92
N VAL A 63 0.63 4.77 2.17
CA VAL A 63 -0.19 5.00 3.36
C VAL A 63 -0.80 6.41 3.35
N LEU A 64 -0.01 7.43 3.01
CA LEU A 64 -0.49 8.81 2.88
C LEU A 64 -1.56 8.96 1.79
N TYR A 65 -1.37 8.32 0.64
CA TYR A 65 -2.34 8.33 -0.45
C TYR A 65 -3.65 7.62 -0.05
N SER A 66 -3.54 6.48 0.64
CA SER A 66 -4.68 5.72 1.16
C SER A 66 -5.47 6.51 2.22
N LEU A 67 -4.77 7.20 3.14
CA LEU A 67 -5.40 8.13 4.10
C LEU A 67 -6.11 9.29 3.41
N PHE A 68 -5.49 9.89 2.39
CA PHE A 68 -6.07 11.01 1.66
C PHE A 68 -7.35 10.62 0.91
N THR A 69 -7.34 9.47 0.23
CA THR A 69 -8.52 8.94 -0.46
C THR A 69 -9.64 8.57 0.53
N PHE A 70 -9.30 7.97 1.67
CA PHE A 70 -10.27 7.67 2.73
C PHE A 70 -10.92 8.94 3.31
N ALA A 71 -10.14 10.01 3.51
CA ALA A 71 -10.64 11.29 3.99
C ALA A 71 -11.58 11.95 2.97
N LEU A 72 -11.24 11.92 1.68
CA LEU A 72 -12.11 12.42 0.61
C LEU A 72 -13.43 11.64 0.51
N ASP A 73 -13.38 10.31 0.61
CA ASP A 73 -14.58 9.47 0.63
C ASP A 73 -15.46 9.77 1.84
N PHE A 74 -14.87 10.03 3.01
CA PHE A 74 -15.60 10.40 4.21
C PHE A 74 -16.29 11.76 4.08
N LEU A 75 -15.61 12.75 3.50
CA LEU A 75 -16.18 14.08 3.21
C LEU A 75 -17.32 13.99 2.18
N SER A 76 -17.12 13.21 1.12
CA SER A 76 -18.13 12.98 0.08
C SER A 76 -19.40 12.30 0.61
N LYS A 77 -19.24 11.30 1.49
CA LYS A 77 -20.38 10.65 2.17
C LYS A 77 -21.14 11.58 3.10
N ARG A 78 -20.46 12.50 3.80
CA ARG A 78 -21.15 13.53 4.61
C ARG A 78 -21.98 14.47 3.73
N ALA A 79 -21.42 14.95 2.62
CA ALA A 79 -22.12 15.87 1.72
C ALA A 79 -23.40 15.25 1.13
N THR A 80 -23.40 13.95 0.83
CA THR A 80 -24.58 13.24 0.31
C THR A 80 -25.63 12.95 1.38
N SER A 81 -25.23 12.75 2.64
CA SER A 81 -26.16 12.56 3.76
C SER A 81 -26.99 13.82 4.10
N ASP A 82 -26.43 15.01 3.87
CA ASP A 82 -27.14 16.28 4.08
C ASP A 82 -28.17 16.57 2.97
N VAL A 83 -27.96 16.06 1.77
CA VAL A 83 -28.90 16.23 0.63
C VAL A 83 -30.08 15.27 0.75
N SER A 84 -29.90 14.08 1.31
CA SER A 84 -30.98 13.09 1.47
C SER A 84 -31.95 13.40 2.64
N ASN A 85 -31.61 14.35 3.50
CA ASN A 85 -32.44 14.78 4.65
C ASN A 85 -33.21 16.08 4.41
N LYS A 86 -33.19 16.61 3.18
CA LYS A 86 -34.03 17.71 2.71
C LYS A 86 -35.04 17.19 1.68
#